data_AF-A0AAU8AI63-F1
#
_entry.id   AF-A0AAU8AI63-F1
#
_cell.length_a   1.000
_cell.length_b   1.000
_cell.length_c   1.000
_cell.angle_alpha   90.00
_cell.angle_beta   90.00
_cell.angle_gamma   90.00
#
_symmetry.space_group_name_H-M   'P 1'
#
loop_
_entity.id
_entity.type
_entity.pdbx_description
1 polymer ?
#
loop_
_entity_poly.entity_id
_entity_poly.type
_entity_poly.pdbx_seq_one_letter_code
_entity_poly.pdbx_strand_id
1 'polypeptide(L)'
;MRLICPNCGAQYEVPVDAIPTGGRDVQCSSCGHTWFQLAALDRPVPQEDAEAAAETAPEDMRAPDDLWEEMDEGAEPAPLHAAPEPEPEPESWPEEPAATPVPRRPVRARGLDPSVAEVLRQEAEREARRRHDPEPLESQPELGLAEPSAEDAAHRARVARDHMARIRGDAPLSDAPEARHAPDDFGAPEPEHPAIPVSRRDLLPDIEEINQSLRVAPPPRRMETPQGRALDAEEEEQQGSNFARGFGMMLILAVLAVLLYALAPAITAAVPAMAPLLDPYVAVVDGMRLWLDGQLAALLG
;
A
#
# COMPACT_ATOMS: atom_id res chain seq x y z
N MET A 1 -4.78 10.95 17.80
CA MET A 1 -4.48 11.82 16.63
C MET A 1 -5.52 11.57 15.54
N ARG A 2 -5.77 12.57 14.67
CA ARG A 2 -6.81 12.48 13.64
C ARG A 2 -6.17 12.39 12.25
N LEU A 3 -6.64 11.43 11.44
CA LEU A 3 -6.15 11.17 10.09
C LEU A 3 -7.25 11.44 9.08
N ILE A 4 -6.87 12.04 7.95
CA ILE A 4 -7.80 12.37 6.87
C ILE A 4 -7.28 11.69 5.61
N CYS A 5 -8.14 10.87 4.99
CA CYS A 5 -7.78 10.22 3.73
C CYS A 5 -7.68 11.27 2.60
N PRO A 6 -6.56 11.36 1.87
CA PRO A 6 -6.39 12.35 0.81
C PRO A 6 -7.23 12.06 -0.45
N ASN A 7 -7.75 10.83 -0.60
CA ASN A 7 -8.56 10.45 -1.76
C ASN A 7 -10.06 10.76 -1.56
N CYS A 8 -10.65 10.38 -0.42
CA CYS A 8 -12.10 10.49 -0.20
C CYS A 8 -12.51 11.37 0.97
N GLY A 9 -11.56 12.00 1.67
CA GLY A 9 -11.85 12.91 2.80
C GLY A 9 -12.40 12.24 4.07
N ALA A 10 -12.41 10.90 4.13
CA ALA A 10 -12.84 10.17 5.33
C ALA A 10 -11.90 10.46 6.51
N GLN A 11 -12.47 10.61 7.71
CA GLN A 11 -11.75 11.02 8.92
C GLN A 11 -11.71 9.86 9.92
N TYR A 12 -10.52 9.54 10.43
CA TYR A 12 -10.28 8.46 11.38
C TYR A 12 -9.60 8.98 12.64
N GLU A 13 -10.07 8.54 13.79
CA GLU A 13 -9.42 8.79 15.07
C GLU A 13 -8.57 7.59 15.44
N VAL A 14 -7.26 7.81 15.53
CA VAL A 14 -6.27 6.75 15.74
C VAL A 14 -5.43 7.10 16.97
N PRO A 15 -5.22 6.15 17.90
CA PRO A 15 -4.29 6.33 19.02
C PRO A 15 -2.88 6.71 18.56
N VAL A 16 -2.17 7.55 19.33
CA VAL A 16 -0.85 8.08 18.92
C VAL A 16 0.22 6.99 18.87
N ASP A 17 0.08 5.96 19.72
CA ASP A 17 0.92 4.76 19.77
C ASP A 17 0.75 3.82 18.57
N ALA A 18 -0.36 3.94 17.82
CA ALA A 18 -0.59 3.14 16.62
C ALA A 18 0.28 3.58 15.42
N ILE A 19 0.89 4.76 15.48
CA ILE A 19 1.85 5.24 14.47
C ILE A 19 3.23 5.43 15.14
N PRO A 20 4.20 4.53 14.89
CA PRO A 20 5.55 4.67 15.42
C PRO A 20 6.22 5.96 14.97
N THR A 21 7.24 6.39 15.70
CA THR A 21 8.04 7.59 15.38
C THR A 21 8.68 7.54 13.99
N GLY A 22 8.97 6.33 13.47
CA GLY A 22 9.45 6.11 12.10
C GLY A 22 8.37 6.22 11.01
N GLY A 23 7.12 6.48 11.37
CA GLY A 23 5.95 6.48 10.48
C GLY A 23 5.42 5.07 10.18
N ARG A 24 4.22 5.01 9.58
CA ARG A 24 3.53 3.77 9.19
C ARG A 24 2.64 4.01 7.98
N ASP A 25 2.52 3.00 7.11
CA ASP A 25 1.50 2.98 6.05
C ASP A 25 0.11 2.76 6.65
N VAL A 26 -0.84 3.62 6.27
CA VAL A 26 -2.24 3.56 6.69
C VAL A 26 -3.13 3.41 5.47
N GLN A 27 -4.16 2.56 5.57
CA GLN A 27 -5.12 2.29 4.51
C GLN A 27 -6.50 2.82 4.90
N CYS A 28 -7.13 3.56 3.99
CA CYS A 28 -8.49 4.04 4.17
C CYS A 28 -9.49 2.88 4.09
N SER A 29 -10.30 2.66 5.13
CA SER A 29 -11.35 1.63 5.09
C SER A 29 -12.52 1.97 4.15
N SER A 30 -12.69 3.25 3.81
CA SER A 30 -13.79 3.70 2.94
C SER A 30 -13.48 3.60 1.44
N CYS A 31 -12.22 3.79 1.02
CA CYS A 31 -11.86 3.81 -0.40
C CYS A 31 -10.63 2.95 -0.76
N GLY A 32 -9.99 2.31 0.23
CA GLY A 32 -8.83 1.44 0.02
C GLY A 32 -7.50 2.16 -0.27
N HIS A 33 -7.50 3.50 -0.38
CA HIS A 33 -6.27 4.26 -0.64
C HIS A 33 -5.30 4.15 0.53
N THR A 34 -4.04 3.80 0.23
CA THR A 34 -2.96 3.67 1.20
C THR A 34 -2.01 4.86 1.09
N TRP A 35 -1.66 5.48 2.22
CA TRP A 35 -0.67 6.55 2.28
C TRP A 35 0.23 6.41 3.52
N PHE A 36 1.40 7.04 3.48
CA PHE A 36 2.35 7.01 4.58
C PHE A 36 2.07 8.14 5.57
N GLN A 37 2.00 7.82 6.86
CA GLN A 37 1.73 8.78 7.93
C GLN A 37 2.87 8.79 8.96
N LEU A 38 3.40 9.98 9.24
CA LEU A 38 4.35 10.22 10.32
C LEU A 38 3.62 10.41 11.65
N ALA A 39 4.24 9.97 12.75
CA ALA A 39 3.73 10.26 14.09
C ALA A 39 3.67 11.78 14.28
N ALA A 40 2.59 12.26 14.87
CA ALA A 40 2.54 13.63 15.35
C ALA A 40 3.52 13.74 16.52
N LEU A 41 4.74 14.23 16.24
CA LEU A 41 5.65 14.63 17.29
C LEU A 41 5.00 15.82 17.99
N ASP A 42 4.61 15.65 19.25
CA ASP A 42 4.34 16.77 20.15
C ASP A 42 5.62 17.61 20.20
N ARG A 43 5.67 18.65 19.37
CA ARG A 43 6.63 19.73 19.52
C ARG A 43 5.95 20.71 20.49
N PRO A 44 6.32 20.74 21.78
CA PRO A 44 5.95 21.88 22.60
C PRO A 44 6.55 23.10 21.91
N VAL A 45 5.69 23.97 21.40
CA VAL A 45 6.09 25.32 21.00
C VAL A 45 6.59 25.97 22.28
N PRO A 46 7.88 26.29 22.45
CA PRO A 46 8.31 27.09 23.58
C PRO A 46 7.60 28.44 23.41
N GLN A 47 6.62 28.67 24.26
CA GLN A 47 5.87 29.92 24.33
C GLN A 47 6.69 30.88 25.19
N GLU A 48 7.93 31.13 24.79
CA GLU A 48 8.82 32.14 25.37
C GLU A 48 9.52 32.80 24.16
N ASP A 49 9.43 34.13 24.11
CA ASP A 49 10.01 35.03 23.09
C ASP A 49 9.13 35.35 21.86
N ALA A 50 7.85 35.65 22.09
CA ALA A 50 6.96 36.30 21.12
C ALA A 50 7.04 37.85 21.12
N GLU A 51 8.02 38.47 21.79
CA GLU A 51 8.11 39.93 21.93
C GLU A 51 9.41 40.57 21.41
N ALA A 52 10.30 39.83 20.73
CA ALA A 52 11.59 40.38 20.27
C ALA A 52 11.85 40.33 18.75
N ALA A 53 10.86 39.95 17.93
CA ALA A 53 10.99 39.90 16.47
C ALA A 53 9.98 40.81 15.73
N ALA A 54 9.41 41.81 16.42
CA ALA A 54 8.37 42.69 15.89
C ALA A 54 8.84 44.06 15.39
N GLU A 55 10.15 44.38 15.41
CA GLU A 55 10.63 45.73 15.04
C GLU A 55 11.47 45.85 13.77
N THR A 56 11.65 44.78 12.97
CA THR A 56 12.28 44.93 11.64
C THR A 56 11.66 43.99 10.62
N ALA A 57 10.46 44.31 10.14
CA ALA A 57 9.90 43.77 8.91
C ALA A 57 9.30 44.93 8.08
N PRO A 58 9.67 45.09 6.79
CA PRO A 58 9.19 46.18 5.95
C PRO A 58 7.67 46.06 5.69
N GLU A 59 6.97 47.19 5.77
CA GLU A 59 5.49 47.37 5.69
C GLU A 59 4.83 46.98 4.35
N ASP A 60 5.50 46.25 3.45
CA ASP A 60 5.03 46.02 2.06
C ASP A 60 4.64 44.58 1.71
N MET A 61 4.43 43.68 2.69
CA MET A 61 3.85 42.35 2.44
C MET A 61 2.79 41.93 3.46
N ARG A 62 1.89 42.86 3.81
CA ARG A 62 0.56 42.46 4.29
C ARG A 62 -0.20 41.90 3.09
N ALA A 63 -0.42 40.58 3.05
CA ALA A 63 -1.21 39.94 2.02
C ALA A 63 -2.57 40.65 1.87
N PRO A 64 -3.00 41.06 0.67
CA PRO A 64 -4.38 41.46 0.48
C PRO A 64 -5.23 40.19 0.53
N ASP A 65 -6.12 40.13 1.53
CA ASP A 65 -7.18 39.13 1.70
C ASP A 65 -8.34 39.32 0.69
N ASP A 66 -8.15 40.10 -0.38
CA ASP A 66 -9.20 40.55 -1.30
C ASP A 66 -8.92 40.15 -2.76
N LEU A 67 -8.67 38.86 -3.04
CA LEU A 67 -8.54 38.36 -4.43
C LEU A 67 -9.47 37.20 -4.79
N TRP A 68 -10.40 36.83 -3.90
CA TRP A 68 -11.36 35.74 -4.12
C TRP A 68 -12.83 36.23 -4.13
N GLU A 69 -13.06 37.54 -4.25
CA GLU A 69 -14.41 38.16 -4.20
C GLU A 69 -14.81 38.93 -5.47
N GLU A 70 -14.11 38.76 -6.60
CA GLU A 70 -14.45 39.42 -7.88
C GLU A 70 -14.71 38.44 -9.04
N MET A 71 -15.15 37.22 -8.74
CA MET A 71 -15.54 36.23 -9.75
C MET A 71 -16.97 35.70 -9.54
N ASP A 72 -17.92 36.61 -9.24
CA ASP A 72 -19.36 36.33 -9.25
C ASP A 72 -20.19 37.56 -9.68
N GLU A 73 -19.88 38.12 -10.84
CA GLU A 73 -20.71 39.19 -11.42
C GLU A 73 -20.89 38.96 -12.94
N GLY A 74 -21.83 38.06 -13.25
CA GLY A 74 -22.19 37.72 -14.63
C GLY A 74 -23.45 36.86 -14.81
N ALA A 75 -24.34 36.80 -13.82
CA ALA A 75 -25.60 36.06 -13.92
C ALA A 75 -26.80 37.03 -13.91
N GLU A 76 -27.33 37.35 -15.10
CA GLU A 76 -28.62 38.04 -15.21
C GLU A 76 -29.77 37.14 -14.71
N PRO A 77 -30.71 37.67 -13.89
CA PRO A 77 -31.87 36.91 -13.44
C PRO A 77 -32.96 36.85 -14.53
N ALA A 78 -33.16 35.67 -15.12
CA ALA A 78 -34.33 35.42 -15.98
C ALA A 78 -35.62 35.32 -15.11
N PRO A 79 -36.73 35.97 -15.52
CA PRO A 79 -37.90 36.13 -14.66
C PRO A 79 -38.74 34.85 -14.49
N LEU A 80 -39.17 34.64 -13.26
CA LEU A 80 -40.13 33.62 -12.82
C LEU A 80 -41.58 33.95 -13.27
N HIS A 81 -42.30 32.89 -13.61
CA HIS A 81 -43.76 32.70 -13.73
C HIS A 81 -44.41 32.83 -15.12
N ALA A 82 -44.62 31.67 -15.76
CA ALA A 82 -45.76 31.40 -16.64
C ALA A 82 -46.43 30.07 -16.20
N ALA A 83 -47.75 29.99 -16.43
CA ALA A 83 -48.76 29.07 -15.88
C ALA A 83 -48.50 27.54 -16.01
N PRO A 84 -49.21 26.68 -15.25
CA PRO A 84 -49.06 25.23 -15.38
C PRO A 84 -49.69 24.74 -16.69
N GLU A 85 -48.86 24.19 -17.58
CA GLU A 85 -49.29 23.38 -18.72
C GLU A 85 -49.76 21.98 -18.25
N PRO A 86 -50.77 21.38 -18.89
CA PRO A 86 -51.30 20.07 -18.50
C PRO A 86 -50.30 18.95 -18.82
N GLU A 87 -50.21 17.94 -17.93
CA GLU A 87 -49.40 16.73 -18.12
C GLU A 87 -49.74 16.05 -19.47
N PRO A 88 -48.75 15.71 -20.31
CA PRO A 88 -49.00 14.88 -21.47
C PRO A 88 -49.28 13.43 -21.04
N GLU A 89 -50.35 12.86 -21.59
CA GLU A 89 -50.64 11.43 -21.51
C GLU A 89 -49.45 10.60 -22.02
N PRO A 90 -49.22 9.38 -21.49
CA PRO A 90 -48.08 8.57 -21.90
C PRO A 90 -48.24 8.13 -23.36
N GLU A 91 -47.52 8.79 -24.26
CA GLU A 91 -47.35 8.32 -25.64
C GLU A 91 -46.63 6.96 -25.62
N SER A 92 -47.33 5.95 -26.17
CA SER A 92 -46.77 4.63 -26.45
C SER A 92 -45.58 4.76 -27.40
N TRP A 93 -44.40 4.37 -26.93
CA TRP A 93 -43.19 4.32 -27.74
C TRP A 93 -43.42 3.52 -29.04
N PRO A 94 -43.04 4.03 -30.21
CA PRO A 94 -43.06 3.24 -31.44
C PRO A 94 -42.11 2.05 -31.29
N GLU A 95 -42.57 0.84 -31.58
CA GLU A 95 -41.70 -0.33 -31.74
C GLU A 95 -40.63 -0.01 -32.80
N GLU A 96 -39.36 -0.02 -32.39
CA GLU A 96 -38.22 0.15 -33.30
C GLU A 96 -38.32 -0.86 -34.44
N PRO A 97 -38.22 -0.43 -35.71
CA PRO A 97 -38.16 -1.37 -36.82
C PRO A 97 -36.85 -2.17 -36.71
N ALA A 98 -36.98 -3.50 -36.79
CA ALA A 98 -35.89 -4.45 -36.71
C ALA A 98 -34.62 -3.96 -37.43
N ALA A 99 -33.56 -3.75 -36.64
CA ALA A 99 -32.28 -3.25 -37.11
C ALA A 99 -31.77 -4.08 -38.30
N THR A 100 -31.56 -3.42 -39.43
CA THR A 100 -30.83 -4.02 -40.55
C THR A 100 -29.38 -4.27 -40.11
N PRO A 101 -28.76 -5.42 -40.48
CA PRO A 101 -27.41 -5.73 -40.07
C PRO A 101 -26.45 -4.79 -40.79
N VAL A 102 -25.94 -3.78 -40.07
CA VAL A 102 -24.88 -2.91 -40.57
C VAL A 102 -23.63 -3.78 -40.78
N PRO A 103 -23.01 -3.78 -41.98
CA PRO A 103 -21.79 -4.54 -42.21
C PRO A 103 -20.69 -3.99 -41.31
N ARG A 104 -20.31 -4.78 -40.30
CA ARG A 104 -19.18 -4.46 -39.42
C ARG A 104 -17.92 -4.45 -40.29
N ARG A 105 -17.30 -3.27 -40.44
CA ARG A 105 -15.99 -3.13 -41.07
C ARG A 105 -15.01 -4.07 -40.36
N PRO A 106 -14.22 -4.90 -41.07
CA PRO A 106 -13.24 -5.75 -40.41
C PRO A 106 -12.19 -4.85 -39.75
N VAL A 107 -12.26 -4.74 -38.42
CA VAL A 107 -11.16 -4.18 -37.64
C VAL A 107 -10.01 -5.16 -37.86
N ARG A 108 -8.99 -4.75 -38.60
CA ARG A 108 -7.77 -5.56 -38.69
C ARG A 108 -7.22 -5.64 -37.27
N ALA A 109 -7.28 -6.83 -36.67
CA ALA A 109 -6.58 -7.08 -35.43
C ALA A 109 -5.13 -6.66 -35.65
N ARG A 110 -4.62 -5.73 -34.83
CA ARG A 110 -3.19 -5.44 -34.82
C ARG A 110 -2.52 -6.77 -34.46
N GLY A 111 -1.71 -7.29 -35.38
CA GLY A 111 -0.95 -8.49 -35.13
C GLY A 111 -0.06 -8.27 -33.90
N LEU A 112 0.04 -9.28 -33.05
CA LEU A 112 1.00 -9.27 -31.95
C LEU A 112 2.41 -9.18 -32.55
N ASP A 113 3.32 -8.51 -31.83
CA ASP A 113 4.74 -8.45 -32.20
C ASP A 113 5.30 -9.88 -32.35
N PRO A 114 6.14 -10.16 -33.37
CA PRO A 114 6.67 -11.50 -33.62
C PRO A 114 7.41 -12.11 -32.42
N SER A 115 8.05 -11.30 -31.57
CA SER A 115 8.72 -11.78 -30.36
C SER A 115 7.73 -12.29 -29.32
N VAL A 116 6.62 -11.56 -29.11
CA VAL A 116 5.55 -11.93 -28.18
C VAL A 116 4.79 -13.15 -28.67
N ALA A 117 4.55 -13.26 -29.98
CA ALA A 117 3.92 -14.43 -30.58
C ALA A 117 4.74 -15.71 -30.34
N GLU A 118 6.07 -15.63 -30.40
CA GLU A 118 6.94 -16.77 -30.13
C GLU A 118 6.95 -17.16 -28.64
N VAL A 119 6.97 -16.17 -27.73
CA VAL A 119 6.87 -16.43 -26.29
C VAL A 119 5.55 -17.12 -25.95
N LEU A 120 4.42 -16.66 -26.51
CA LEU A 120 3.11 -17.27 -26.28
C LEU A 120 3.02 -18.69 -26.84
N ARG A 121 3.69 -18.95 -27.98
CA ARG A 121 3.75 -20.29 -28.56
C ARG A 121 4.58 -21.24 -27.71
N GLN A 122 5.69 -20.76 -27.16
CA GLN A 122 6.55 -21.51 -26.26
C GLN A 122 5.84 -21.85 -24.94
N GLU A 123 5.13 -20.90 -24.33
CA GLU A 123 4.36 -21.14 -23.10
C GLU A 123 3.16 -22.07 -23.36
N ALA A 124 2.47 -21.93 -24.50
CA ALA A 124 1.41 -22.85 -24.88
C ALA A 124 1.91 -24.30 -25.01
N GLU A 125 3.11 -24.50 -25.59
CA GLU A 125 3.72 -25.83 -25.67
C GLU A 125 4.12 -26.35 -24.28
N ARG A 126 4.66 -25.48 -23.42
CA ARG A 126 5.07 -25.84 -22.06
C ARG A 126 3.87 -26.23 -21.19
N GLU A 127 2.77 -25.51 -21.30
CA GLU A 127 1.54 -25.80 -20.59
C GLU A 127 0.88 -27.07 -21.14
N ALA A 128 0.87 -27.28 -22.46
CA ALA A 128 0.38 -28.51 -23.06
C ALA A 128 1.17 -29.74 -22.56
N ARG A 129 2.49 -29.62 -22.41
CA ARG A 129 3.34 -30.67 -21.82
C ARG A 129 2.98 -30.93 -20.35
N ARG A 130 2.80 -29.89 -19.53
CA ARG A 130 2.36 -30.03 -18.12
C ARG A 130 0.97 -30.64 -17.98
N ARG A 131 0.04 -30.31 -18.87
CA ARG A 131 -1.31 -30.91 -18.86
C ARG A 131 -1.31 -32.36 -19.34
N HIS A 132 -0.41 -32.69 -20.28
CA HIS A 132 -0.28 -34.05 -20.78
C HIS A 132 0.48 -34.97 -19.82
N ASP A 133 1.26 -34.40 -18.91
CA ASP A 133 1.91 -35.08 -17.80
C ASP A 133 1.14 -34.77 -16.50
N PRO A 134 -0.08 -35.32 -16.29
CA PRO A 134 -0.75 -35.23 -15.02
C PRO A 134 0.09 -36.01 -14.02
N GLU A 135 1.00 -35.32 -13.36
CA GLU A 135 1.68 -35.82 -12.17
C GLU A 135 0.55 -36.35 -11.27
N PRO A 136 0.49 -37.66 -11.00
CA PRO A 136 -0.62 -38.25 -10.28
C PRO A 136 -0.66 -37.56 -8.92
N LEU A 137 -1.76 -36.86 -8.64
CA LEU A 137 -2.02 -36.21 -7.36
C LEU A 137 -1.61 -37.19 -6.25
N GLU A 138 -0.53 -36.88 -5.54
CA GLU A 138 -0.08 -37.71 -4.43
C GLU A 138 -1.17 -37.65 -3.37
N SER A 139 -2.00 -38.69 -3.32
CA SER A 139 -2.87 -38.92 -2.18
C SER A 139 -1.95 -39.02 -0.97
N GLN A 140 -2.13 -38.15 0.03
CA GLN A 140 -1.45 -38.25 1.31
C GLN A 140 -2.35 -39.02 2.30
N PRO A 141 -2.35 -40.37 2.29
CA PRO A 141 -3.11 -41.17 3.25
C PRO A 141 -2.57 -41.05 4.68
N GLU A 142 -1.36 -40.50 4.87
CA GLU A 142 -0.68 -40.32 6.17
C GLU A 142 -1.15 -39.09 6.97
N LEU A 143 -2.21 -38.38 6.55
CA LEU A 143 -2.73 -37.25 7.32
C LEU A 143 -3.43 -37.69 8.64
N GLY A 144 -3.47 -38.99 8.95
CA GLY A 144 -3.98 -39.52 10.23
C GLY A 144 -5.47 -39.22 10.50
N LEU A 145 -6.18 -38.65 9.53
CA LEU A 145 -7.60 -38.38 9.62
C LEU A 145 -8.34 -39.68 9.31
N ALA A 146 -8.76 -40.38 10.36
CA ALA A 146 -9.68 -41.50 10.22
C ALA A 146 -10.95 -41.04 9.49
N GLU A 147 -11.56 -41.93 8.70
CA GLU A 147 -12.86 -41.64 8.13
C GLU A 147 -13.84 -41.29 9.27
N PRO A 148 -14.53 -40.14 9.17
CA PRO A 148 -15.43 -39.71 10.23
C PRO A 148 -16.51 -40.78 10.40
N SER A 149 -16.74 -41.19 11.66
CA SER A 149 -17.79 -42.17 11.93
C SER A 149 -19.16 -41.61 11.49
N ALA A 150 -20.13 -42.50 11.26
CA ALA A 150 -21.49 -42.10 10.95
C ALA A 150 -22.08 -41.18 12.05
N GLU A 151 -21.63 -41.35 13.29
CA GLU A 151 -22.00 -40.51 14.44
C GLU A 151 -21.38 -39.12 14.36
N ASP A 152 -20.10 -39.01 13.97
CA ASP A 152 -19.40 -37.74 13.76
C ASP A 152 -20.01 -36.95 12.59
N ALA A 153 -20.36 -37.64 11.52
CA ALA A 153 -21.06 -37.06 10.38
C ALA A 153 -22.44 -36.53 10.80
N ALA A 154 -23.20 -37.30 11.59
CA ALA A 154 -24.49 -36.88 12.10
C ALA A 154 -24.37 -35.72 13.10
N HIS A 155 -23.33 -35.71 13.95
CA HIS A 155 -23.03 -34.63 14.88
C HIS A 155 -22.72 -33.32 14.13
N ARG A 156 -21.81 -33.36 13.15
CA ARG A 156 -21.49 -32.20 12.30
C ARG A 156 -22.72 -31.68 11.54
N ALA A 157 -23.56 -32.57 11.03
CA ALA A 157 -24.80 -32.17 10.36
C ALA A 157 -25.81 -31.50 11.31
N ARG A 158 -25.85 -31.88 12.59
CA ARG A 158 -26.67 -31.20 13.62
C ARG A 158 -26.10 -29.83 13.96
N VAL A 159 -24.79 -29.73 14.21
CA VAL A 159 -24.10 -28.46 14.50
C VAL A 159 -24.26 -27.46 13.35
N ALA A 160 -24.11 -27.92 12.10
CA ALA A 160 -24.29 -27.07 10.92
C ALA A 160 -25.72 -26.54 10.80
N ARG A 161 -26.73 -27.37 11.08
CA ARG A 161 -28.14 -26.95 11.06
C ARG A 161 -28.45 -25.95 12.18
N ASP A 162 -27.94 -26.19 13.39
CA ASP A 162 -28.12 -25.28 14.53
C ASP A 162 -27.45 -23.92 14.26
N HIS A 163 -26.23 -23.94 13.72
CA HIS A 163 -25.52 -22.73 13.32
C HIS A 163 -26.28 -21.94 12.24
N MET A 164 -26.83 -22.62 11.24
CA MET A 164 -27.66 -21.98 10.21
C MET A 164 -28.98 -21.43 10.78
N ALA A 165 -29.59 -22.10 11.75
CA ALA A 165 -30.80 -21.63 12.42
C ALA A 165 -30.52 -20.37 13.27
N ARG A 166 -29.37 -20.29 13.94
CA ARG A 166 -28.92 -19.09 14.66
C ARG A 166 -28.66 -17.91 13.72
N ILE A 167 -27.98 -18.14 12.60
CA ILE A 167 -27.72 -17.09 11.59
C ILE A 167 -29.02 -16.58 10.97
N ARG A 168 -29.99 -17.48 10.75
CA ARG A 168 -31.30 -17.12 10.19
C ARG A 168 -32.22 -16.40 11.17
N GLY A 169 -31.91 -16.43 12.48
CA GLY A 169 -32.73 -15.80 13.51
C GLY A 169 -33.93 -16.63 13.96
N ASP A 170 -34.01 -17.90 13.54
CA ASP A 170 -35.11 -18.83 13.87
C ASP A 170 -34.85 -19.65 15.16
N ALA A 171 -33.71 -19.43 15.83
CA ALA A 171 -33.34 -20.19 17.01
C ALA A 171 -34.11 -19.73 18.25
N PRO A 172 -34.90 -20.61 18.92
CA PRO A 172 -35.52 -20.27 20.20
C PRO A 172 -34.43 -20.05 21.26
N LEU A 173 -34.60 -18.98 22.06
CA LEU A 173 -33.85 -18.76 23.29
C LEU A 173 -34.32 -19.76 24.34
N SER A 174 -33.85 -21.01 24.28
CA SER A 174 -34.01 -21.93 25.40
C SER A 174 -32.76 -22.78 25.59
N ASP A 175 -32.22 -22.64 26.80
CA ASP A 175 -31.30 -23.50 27.53
C ASP A 175 -29.82 -23.49 27.11
N ALA A 176 -29.09 -22.64 27.84
CA ALA A 176 -27.66 -22.81 28.08
C ALA A 176 -27.37 -24.25 28.53
N PRO A 177 -26.31 -24.90 28.01
CA PRO A 177 -25.92 -26.19 28.55
C PRO A 177 -25.35 -25.98 29.96
N GLU A 178 -26.14 -26.37 30.97
CA GLU A 178 -25.64 -26.65 32.31
C GLU A 178 -24.41 -27.56 32.21
N ALA A 179 -23.29 -27.05 32.72
CA ALA A 179 -22.10 -27.83 32.99
C ALA A 179 -22.47 -28.96 33.96
N ARG A 180 -22.69 -30.16 33.43
CA ARG A 180 -22.86 -31.37 34.24
C ARG A 180 -21.53 -31.69 34.89
N HIS A 181 -21.42 -31.38 36.18
CA HIS A 181 -20.49 -32.00 37.10
C HIS A 181 -20.69 -33.53 37.06
N ALA A 182 -19.63 -34.26 36.73
CA ALA A 182 -19.54 -35.71 36.99
C ALA A 182 -18.95 -35.91 38.41
N PRO A 183 -19.41 -36.91 39.18
CA PRO A 183 -18.90 -37.17 40.53
C PRO A 183 -17.64 -38.05 40.50
N ASP A 184 -16.90 -37.95 41.61
CA ASP A 184 -15.64 -38.62 41.97
C ASP A 184 -15.60 -40.14 41.77
N ASP A 185 -14.49 -40.68 41.24
CA ASP A 185 -13.82 -41.87 41.78
C ASP A 185 -12.37 -42.00 41.25
N PHE A 186 -11.51 -42.64 42.05
CA PHE A 186 -10.08 -42.97 41.92
C PHE A 186 -9.09 -42.14 42.75
N GLY A 187 -8.71 -42.74 43.88
CA GLY A 187 -7.74 -42.24 44.84
C GLY A 187 -6.28 -42.69 44.64
N ALA A 188 -5.46 -42.09 45.52
CA ALA A 188 -4.05 -42.35 45.90
C ALA A 188 -2.96 -41.54 45.15
N PRO A 189 -1.79 -41.32 45.78
CA PRO A 189 -1.57 -40.45 46.94
C PRO A 189 -0.56 -39.32 46.64
N GLU A 190 -0.55 -38.32 47.51
CA GLU A 190 0.33 -37.15 47.54
C GLU A 190 1.82 -37.48 47.50
N PRO A 191 2.63 -36.69 46.76
CA PRO A 191 3.94 -36.32 47.25
C PRO A 191 4.12 -34.80 47.33
N GLU A 192 4.65 -34.39 48.48
CA GLU A 192 5.09 -33.05 48.84
C GLU A 192 6.16 -32.53 47.86
N HIS A 193 5.88 -31.44 47.16
CA HIS A 193 6.90 -30.59 46.52
C HIS A 193 6.54 -29.11 46.72
N PRO A 194 7.52 -28.24 47.06
CA PRO A 194 7.26 -26.86 47.43
C PRO A 194 6.80 -26.04 46.23
N ALA A 195 5.76 -25.23 46.44
CA ALA A 195 5.17 -24.34 45.47
C ALA A 195 6.17 -23.24 45.04
N ILE A 196 6.60 -23.28 43.78
CA ILE A 196 6.95 -22.06 43.03
C ILE A 196 5.75 -21.79 42.12
N PRO A 197 5.14 -20.59 42.15
CA PRO A 197 4.05 -20.26 41.25
C PRO A 197 4.62 -20.17 39.83
N VAL A 198 4.41 -21.21 39.03
CA VAL A 198 4.69 -21.17 37.60
C VAL A 198 3.71 -20.16 36.99
N SER A 199 4.24 -19.00 36.62
CA SER A 199 3.49 -17.99 35.87
C SER A 199 3.00 -18.64 34.59
N ARG A 200 1.72 -18.42 34.24
CA ARG A 200 1.02 -18.90 33.04
C ARG A 200 1.75 -18.59 31.70
N ARG A 201 2.86 -17.85 31.74
CA ARG A 201 3.76 -17.52 30.62
C ARG A 201 4.67 -18.66 30.16
N ASP A 202 4.89 -19.70 30.95
CA ASP A 202 5.79 -20.82 30.57
C ASP A 202 5.07 -22.02 29.91
N LEU A 203 3.73 -21.95 29.74
CA LEU A 203 2.94 -23.02 29.12
C LEU A 203 2.51 -22.71 27.68
N LEU A 204 2.93 -21.57 27.15
CA LEU A 204 2.67 -21.16 25.78
C LEU A 204 4.03 -21.02 25.08
N PRO A 205 4.21 -21.59 23.87
CA PRO A 205 5.39 -21.35 23.06
C PRO A 205 5.65 -19.83 22.92
N ASP A 206 6.91 -19.42 22.98
CA ASP A 206 7.31 -18.01 23.10
C ASP A 206 6.77 -17.17 21.92
N ILE A 207 6.03 -16.10 22.23
CA ILE A 207 5.31 -15.28 21.23
C ILE A 207 6.28 -14.49 20.33
N GLU A 208 7.49 -14.24 20.83
CA GLU A 208 8.60 -13.68 20.05
C GLU A 208 9.13 -14.67 18.99
N GLU A 209 9.13 -15.98 19.25
CA GLU A 209 9.58 -17.00 18.28
C GLU A 209 8.52 -17.22 17.17
N ILE A 210 7.23 -17.17 17.54
CA ILE A 210 6.12 -17.25 16.60
C ILE A 210 6.10 -16.04 15.65
N ASN A 211 6.36 -14.82 16.14
CA ASN A 211 6.41 -13.62 15.29
C ASN A 211 7.66 -13.57 14.39
N GLN A 212 8.76 -14.22 14.80
CA GLN A 212 9.97 -14.31 13.99
C GLN A 212 9.84 -15.32 12.84
N SER A 213 9.12 -16.43 13.05
CA SER A 213 8.83 -17.40 11.99
C SER A 213 7.71 -16.95 11.03
N LEU A 214 6.78 -16.08 11.47
CA LEU A 214 5.68 -15.57 10.63
C LEU A 214 6.04 -14.38 9.73
N ARG A 215 7.20 -13.72 9.93
CA ARG A 215 7.65 -12.61 9.04
C ARG A 215 8.36 -13.05 7.76
N VAL A 216 8.53 -14.36 7.54
CA VAL A 216 8.99 -14.92 6.25
C VAL A 216 7.82 -15.63 5.56
N ALA A 217 6.67 -14.96 5.48
CA ALA A 217 5.60 -15.34 4.58
C ALA A 217 5.56 -14.33 3.43
N PRO A 218 5.73 -14.76 2.16
CA PRO A 218 5.39 -13.92 1.01
C PRO A 218 3.95 -13.40 1.16
N PRO A 219 3.63 -12.18 0.72
CA PRO A 219 2.27 -11.65 0.83
C PRO A 219 1.28 -12.64 0.21
N PRO A 220 0.08 -12.80 0.81
CA PRO A 220 -0.93 -13.72 0.28
C PRO A 220 -1.19 -13.33 -1.17
N ARG A 221 -0.93 -14.25 -2.09
CA ARG A 221 -1.27 -14.08 -3.50
C ARG A 221 -2.77 -13.80 -3.55
N ARG A 222 -3.10 -12.55 -3.84
CA ARG A 222 -4.45 -12.11 -4.21
C ARG A 222 -4.91 -13.06 -5.32
N MET A 223 -6.12 -13.60 -5.22
CA MET A 223 -6.65 -14.39 -6.34
C MET A 223 -6.75 -13.46 -7.55
N GLU A 224 -5.83 -13.67 -8.50
CA GLU A 224 -5.64 -12.89 -9.71
C GLU A 224 -6.80 -13.18 -10.66
N THR A 225 -7.74 -12.25 -10.78
CA THR A 225 -8.58 -12.19 -11.98
C THR A 225 -7.69 -11.77 -13.16
N PRO A 226 -7.88 -12.30 -14.39
CA PRO A 226 -7.06 -11.98 -15.57
C PRO A 226 -6.93 -10.49 -15.90
N GLN A 227 -7.85 -9.67 -15.37
CA GLN A 227 -7.87 -8.21 -15.55
C GLN A 227 -6.96 -7.46 -14.56
N GLY A 228 -6.64 -8.06 -13.40
CA GLY A 228 -5.67 -7.49 -12.45
C GLY A 228 -4.24 -7.57 -12.98
N ARG A 229 -3.90 -8.68 -13.65
CA ARG A 229 -2.55 -8.92 -14.20
C ARG A 229 -2.12 -7.90 -15.26
N ALA A 230 -3.04 -7.25 -15.97
CA ALA A 230 -2.69 -6.24 -16.97
C ALA A 230 -2.37 -4.88 -16.33
N LEU A 231 -3.14 -4.48 -15.33
CA LEU A 231 -2.93 -3.21 -14.61
C LEU A 231 -1.74 -3.34 -13.64
N ASP A 232 -1.64 -4.48 -12.95
CA ASP A 232 -0.53 -4.76 -12.04
C ASP A 232 0.79 -4.97 -12.81
N ALA A 233 0.79 -5.53 -14.03
CA ALA A 233 2.01 -5.63 -14.84
C ALA A 233 2.50 -4.27 -15.37
N GLU A 234 1.57 -3.36 -15.72
CA GLU A 234 1.91 -1.99 -16.10
C GLU A 234 2.43 -1.17 -14.90
N GLU A 235 1.93 -1.42 -13.68
CA GLU A 235 2.40 -0.80 -12.44
C GLU A 235 3.71 -1.44 -11.89
N GLU A 236 3.89 -2.76 -12.00
CA GLU A 236 5.11 -3.48 -11.60
C GLU A 236 6.30 -3.16 -12.51
N GLU A 237 6.09 -2.93 -13.82
CA GLU A 237 7.15 -2.43 -14.71
C GLU A 237 7.62 -1.01 -14.35
N GLN A 238 6.78 -0.19 -13.70
CA GLN A 238 7.11 1.17 -13.27
C GLN A 238 7.64 1.27 -11.84
N GLN A 239 7.53 0.20 -11.06
CA GLN A 239 8.30 -0.03 -9.83
C GLN A 239 9.76 -0.42 -10.11
N GLY A 240 10.28 -0.06 -11.29
CA GLY A 240 11.69 -0.01 -11.60
C GLY A 240 12.48 0.65 -10.46
N SER A 241 13.18 -0.20 -9.72
CA SER A 241 14.00 0.02 -8.53
C SER A 241 14.17 1.49 -8.10
N ASN A 242 13.57 1.84 -6.97
CA ASN A 242 13.82 3.11 -6.28
C ASN A 242 15.32 3.35 -6.01
N PHE A 243 16.13 2.28 -5.99
CA PHE A 243 17.58 2.32 -5.96
C PHE A 243 18.22 2.92 -7.22
N ALA A 244 17.77 2.56 -8.43
CA ALA A 244 18.33 3.10 -9.68
C ALA A 244 18.03 4.60 -9.84
N ARG A 245 16.87 5.07 -9.37
CA ARG A 245 16.56 6.52 -9.32
C ARG A 245 17.51 7.26 -8.37
N GLY A 246 17.79 6.69 -7.20
CA GLY A 246 18.76 7.26 -6.25
C GLY A 246 20.20 7.28 -6.80
N PHE A 247 20.64 6.17 -7.41
CA PHE A 247 21.94 6.09 -8.07
C PHE A 247 22.05 7.09 -9.23
N GLY A 248 21.00 7.23 -10.04
CA GLY A 248 20.94 8.21 -11.11
C GLY A 248 21.07 9.65 -10.61
N MET A 249 20.37 10.01 -9.51
CA MET A 249 20.51 11.34 -8.89
C MET A 249 21.93 11.60 -8.38
N MET A 250 22.57 10.59 -7.78
CA MET A 250 23.95 10.73 -7.31
C MET A 250 24.93 10.91 -8.48
N LEU A 251 24.71 10.19 -9.59
CA LEU A 251 25.54 10.32 -10.79
C LEU A 251 25.37 11.69 -11.45
N ILE A 252 24.14 12.23 -11.48
CA ILE A 252 23.89 13.61 -11.91
C ILE A 252 24.62 14.61 -11.02
N LEU A 253 24.55 14.46 -9.68
CA LEU A 253 25.27 15.31 -8.74
C LEU A 253 26.79 15.24 -8.94
N ALA A 254 27.34 14.05 -9.18
CA ALA A 254 28.75 13.86 -9.48
C ALA A 254 29.17 14.59 -10.76
N VAL A 255 28.37 14.47 -11.84
CA VAL A 255 28.60 15.20 -13.08
C VAL A 255 28.52 16.71 -12.85
N LEU A 256 27.55 17.19 -12.06
CA LEU A 256 27.40 18.60 -11.71
C LEU A 256 28.61 19.12 -10.93
N ALA A 257 29.15 18.35 -9.99
CA ALA A 257 30.36 18.70 -9.27
C ALA A 257 31.57 18.78 -10.22
N VAL A 258 31.76 17.80 -11.10
CA VAL A 258 32.82 17.83 -12.12
C VAL A 258 32.67 19.05 -13.04
N LEU A 259 31.44 19.38 -13.45
CA LEU A 259 31.15 20.56 -14.25
C LEU A 259 31.49 21.85 -13.49
N LEU A 260 31.11 21.94 -12.21
CA LEU A 260 31.44 23.06 -11.34
C LEU A 260 32.96 23.25 -11.24
N TYR A 261 33.72 22.18 -11.08
CA TYR A 261 35.19 22.21 -11.07
C TYR A 261 35.76 22.69 -12.42
N ALA A 262 35.26 22.15 -13.54
CA ALA A 262 35.73 22.54 -14.87
C ALA A 262 35.41 24.00 -15.22
N LEU A 263 34.27 24.52 -14.76
CA LEU A 263 33.84 25.90 -14.99
C LEU A 263 34.31 26.87 -13.89
N ALA A 264 34.89 26.39 -12.78
CA ALA A 264 35.36 27.22 -11.68
C ALA A 264 36.18 28.45 -12.12
N PRO A 265 37.21 28.34 -13.00
CA PRO A 265 37.98 29.51 -13.44
C PRO A 265 37.16 30.51 -14.28
N ALA A 266 36.16 30.05 -15.03
CA ALA A 266 35.28 30.93 -15.80
C ALA A 266 34.30 31.66 -14.87
N ILE A 267 33.80 30.99 -13.83
CA ILE A 267 32.88 31.55 -12.83
C ILE A 267 33.59 32.62 -11.98
N THR A 268 34.81 32.36 -11.53
CA THR A 268 35.59 33.32 -10.73
C THR A 268 36.05 34.53 -11.55
N ALA A 269 36.28 34.36 -12.86
CA ALA A 269 36.56 35.47 -13.77
C ALA A 269 35.34 36.38 -14.01
N ALA A 270 34.13 35.80 -14.08
CA ALA A 270 32.90 36.55 -14.26
C ALA A 270 32.41 37.21 -12.95
N VAL A 271 32.52 36.51 -11.83
CA VAL A 271 32.07 36.96 -10.51
C VAL A 271 33.17 36.71 -9.47
N PRO A 272 34.05 37.69 -9.22
CA PRO A 272 35.16 37.54 -8.28
C PRO A 272 34.72 37.25 -6.84
N ALA A 273 33.51 37.66 -6.46
CA ALA A 273 32.95 37.43 -5.13
C ALA A 273 32.71 35.95 -4.80
N MET A 274 32.64 35.06 -5.80
CA MET A 274 32.44 33.63 -5.61
C MET A 274 33.76 32.86 -5.37
N ALA A 275 34.92 33.50 -5.56
CA ALA A 275 36.24 32.90 -5.34
C ALA A 275 36.39 32.23 -3.95
N PRO A 276 36.08 32.89 -2.81
CA PRO A 276 36.24 32.26 -1.50
C PRO A 276 35.38 31.01 -1.27
N LEU A 277 34.30 30.81 -2.04
CA LEU A 277 33.49 29.59 -1.97
C LEU A 277 34.02 28.47 -2.86
N LEU A 278 34.61 28.81 -4.02
CA LEU A 278 35.05 27.83 -5.03
C LEU A 278 36.50 27.38 -4.83
N ASP A 279 37.39 28.27 -4.38
CA ASP A 279 38.81 27.98 -4.13
C ASP A 279 39.05 26.77 -3.21
N PRO A 280 38.37 26.62 -2.05
CA PRO A 280 38.59 25.44 -1.20
C PRO A 280 38.12 24.15 -1.87
N TYR A 281 37.04 24.21 -2.65
CA TYR A 281 36.53 23.05 -3.38
C TYR A 281 37.53 22.60 -4.46
N VAL A 282 38.04 23.52 -5.27
CA VAL A 282 39.05 23.25 -6.31
C VAL A 282 40.32 22.67 -5.69
N ALA A 283 40.80 23.25 -4.58
CA ALA A 283 41.99 22.77 -3.89
C ALA A 283 41.88 21.31 -3.40
N VAL A 284 40.70 20.89 -2.92
CA VAL A 284 40.45 19.49 -2.53
C VAL A 284 40.51 18.56 -3.74
N VAL A 285 39.87 18.93 -4.85
CA VAL A 285 39.86 18.13 -6.08
C VAL A 285 41.28 18.01 -6.67
N ASP A 286 42.04 19.10 -6.69
CA ASP A 286 43.44 19.11 -7.12
C ASP A 286 44.31 18.22 -6.22
N GLY A 287 44.12 18.29 -4.90
CA GLY A 287 44.81 17.42 -3.95
C GLY A 287 44.54 15.94 -4.21
N MET A 288 43.28 15.57 -4.47
CA MET A 288 42.91 14.20 -4.82
C MET A 288 43.53 13.76 -6.15
N ARG A 289 43.53 14.63 -7.17
CA ARG A 289 44.12 14.35 -8.48
C ARG A 289 45.62 14.10 -8.37
N LEU A 290 46.35 15.00 -7.71
CA LEU A 290 47.79 14.88 -7.52
C LEU A 290 48.17 13.64 -6.70
N TRP A 291 47.34 13.30 -5.69
CA TRP A 291 47.50 12.05 -4.95
C TRP A 291 47.33 10.82 -5.83
N LEU A 292 46.29 10.79 -6.67
CA LEU A 292 46.03 9.69 -7.61
C LEU A 292 47.17 9.55 -8.63
N ASP A 293 47.63 10.68 -9.18
CA ASP A 293 48.78 10.74 -10.11
C ASP A 293 50.04 10.18 -9.43
N GLY A 294 50.27 10.50 -8.15
CA GLY A 294 51.38 9.95 -7.36
C GLY A 294 51.30 8.44 -7.17
N GLN A 295 50.10 7.89 -6.90
CA GLN A 295 49.89 6.44 -6.79
C GLN A 295 50.13 5.73 -8.13
N LEU A 296 49.65 6.30 -9.23
CA LEU A 296 49.86 5.75 -10.58
C LEU A 296 51.34 5.77 -10.96
N ALA A 297 52.06 6.86 -10.66
CA ALA A 297 53.49 6.95 -10.90
C ALA A 297 54.28 5.91 -10.08
N ALA A 298 53.90 5.66 -8.83
CA ALA A 298 54.53 4.64 -7.98
C ALA A 298 54.27 3.19 -8.42
N LEU A 299 53.16 2.94 -9.15
CA LEU A 299 52.86 1.62 -9.71
C LEU A 299 53.54 1.36 -11.06
N LEU A 300 53.91 2.43 -11.78
CA LEU A 300 54.51 2.36 -13.12
C LEU A 300 56.03 2.55 -13.14
N GLY A 301 56.63 2.98 -12.02
CA GLY A 301 58.08 3.15 -11.84
C GLY A 301 58.68 2.12 -10.89
#